data_AF-A0A357T2V6-F1
#
_entry.id   AF-A0A357T2V6-F1
#
_cell.length_a   1.000
_cell.length_b   1.000
_cell.length_c   1.000
_cell.angle_alpha   90.00
_cell.angle_beta   90.00
_cell.angle_gamma   90.00
#
_symmetry.space_group_name_H-M   'P 1'
#
loop_
_entity.id
_entity.type
_entity.pdbx_description
1 polymer ?
#
loop_
_entity_poly.entity_id
_entity_poly.type
_entity_poly.pdbx_seq_one_letter_code
_entity_poly.pdbx_strand_id
1 'polypeptide(L)' 'MKKRAYGALLGVALGDALGMPSELWSRKKVKAYFGEITEFLPGPTGHLVADGMQAGEVTD' A
#
# COMPACT_ATOMS: atom_id res chain seq x y z
N MET A 1 -7.26 26.45 -4.84
CA MET A 1 -6.68 25.96 -3.57
C MET A 1 -7.31 24.65 -3.10
N LYS A 2 -8.63 24.62 -2.78
CA LYS A 2 -9.32 23.45 -2.20
C LYS A 2 -9.11 22.13 -2.95
N LYS A 3 -9.25 22.11 -4.28
CA LYS A 3 -9.02 20.90 -5.10
C LYS A 3 -7.60 20.34 -4.99
N ARG A 4 -6.59 21.20 -4.89
CA ARG A 4 -5.18 20.79 -4.76
C ARG A 4 -4.89 20.22 -3.38
N ALA A 5 -5.41 20.86 -2.33
CA ALA A 5 -5.29 20.35 -0.96
C ALA A 5 -5.99 18.99 -0.80
N TYR A 6 -7.22 18.88 -1.32
CA TYR A 6 -7.95 17.61 -1.29
C TYR A 6 -7.25 16.51 -2.10
N GLY A 7 -6.76 16.83 -3.30
CA GLY A 7 -5.99 15.89 -4.11
C GLY A 7 -4.68 15.44 -3.44
N ALA A 8 -4.03 16.32 -2.67
CA ALA A 8 -2.84 15.94 -1.90
C ALA A 8 -3.18 14.96 -0.77
N LEU A 9 -4.26 15.20 -0.03
CA LEU A 9 -4.72 14.28 1.02
C LEU A 9 -5.11 12.91 0.44
N LEU A 10 -5.82 12.88 -0.69
CA LEU A 10 -6.12 11.64 -1.40
C LEU A 10 -4.84 10.96 -1.90
N GLY A 11 -3.88 11.71 -2.44
CA GLY A 11 -2.62 11.15 -2.93
C GLY A 11 -1.83 10.45 -1.83
N VAL A 12 -1.81 10.99 -0.61
CA VAL A 12 -1.21 10.35 0.56
C VAL A 12 -1.92 9.04 0.88
N ALA A 13 -3.25 9.07 1.05
CA ALA A 13 -4.03 7.87 1.38
C ALA A 13 -3.92 6.76 0.30
N LEU A 14 -3.92 7.14 -0.98
CA LEU A 14 -3.76 6.19 -2.09
C LEU A 14 -2.35 5.59 -2.11
N GLY A 15 -1.32 6.41 -1.91
CA GLY A 15 0.08 5.95 -1.90
C GLY A 15 0.37 5.03 -0.72
N ASP A 16 -0.22 5.33 0.42
CA ASP A 16 -0.17 4.52 1.63
C ASP A 16 -0.82 3.14 1.41
N ALA A 17 -2.09 3.10 1.00
CA ALA A 17 -2.81 1.86 0.73
C ALA A 17 -2.18 1.00 -0.39
N LEU A 18 -1.51 1.61 -1.39
CA LEU A 18 -0.74 0.90 -2.41
C LEU A 18 0.59 0.36 -1.86
N GLY A 19 1.19 1.02 -0.87
CA GLY A 19 2.45 0.64 -0.26
C GLY A 19 2.31 -0.47 0.80
N MET A 20 1.21 -0.45 1.56
CA MET A 20 0.93 -1.33 2.71
C MET A 20 1.27 -2.82 2.49
N PRO A 21 0.89 -3.47 1.37
CA PRO A 21 1.15 -4.90 1.19
C PRO A 21 2.64 -5.26 1.08
N SER A 22 3.49 -4.28 0.79
CA SER A 22 4.91 -4.42 0.54
C SER A 22 5.79 -3.79 1.63
N GLU A 23 5.18 -3.31 2.71
CA GLU A 23 5.87 -2.58 3.75
C GLU A 23 7.02 -3.41 4.35
N LEU A 24 8.15 -2.77 4.65
CA LEU A 24 9.34 -3.42 5.20
C LEU A 24 9.98 -4.49 4.28
N TRP A 25 9.52 -4.68 3.04
CA TRP A 25 10.13 -5.61 2.10
C TRP A 25 11.16 -4.91 1.20
N SER A 26 12.21 -5.65 0.84
CA SER A 26 13.14 -5.19 -0.18
C SER A 26 12.48 -5.21 -1.56
N ARG A 27 12.91 -4.30 -2.46
CA ARG A 27 12.45 -4.28 -3.86
C ARG A 27 12.57 -5.65 -4.56
N LYS A 28 13.62 -6.43 -4.26
CA LYS A 28 13.81 -7.78 -4.82
C LYS A 28 12.69 -8.73 -4.38
N LYS A 29 12.32 -8.70 -3.08
CA LYS A 29 11.23 -9.52 -2.54
C LYS A 29 9.88 -9.07 -3.11
N VAL A 30 9.62 -7.77 -3.16
CA VAL A 30 8.40 -7.21 -3.77
C VAL A 30 8.23 -7.69 -5.20
N LYS A 31 9.27 -7.57 -6.03
CA LYS A 31 9.23 -8.07 -7.42
C LYS A 31 9.06 -9.59 -7.52
N ALA A 32 9.66 -10.36 -6.62
CA ALA A 32 9.54 -11.82 -6.65
C ALA A 32 8.15 -12.30 -6.22
N TYR A 33 7.50 -11.60 -5.28
CA TYR A 33 6.21 -11.99 -4.72
C TYR A 33 5.03 -11.41 -5.52
N PHE A 34 5.05 -10.10 -5.79
CA PHE A 34 3.97 -9.39 -6.46
C PHE A 34 4.21 -9.18 -7.97
N GLY A 35 5.47 -9.20 -8.43
CA GLY A 35 5.82 -8.69 -9.75
C GLY A 35 5.74 -7.16 -9.77
N GLU A 36 4.54 -6.64 -9.98
CA GLU A 36 4.20 -5.22 -9.97
C GLU A 36 2.89 -4.98 -9.22
N ILE A 37 2.84 -3.93 -8.40
CA ILE A 37 1.63 -3.53 -7.69
C ILE A 37 0.97 -2.43 -8.52
N THR A 38 -0.14 -2.77 -9.18
CA THR A 38 -0.92 -1.85 -10.04
C THR A 38 -2.35 -1.62 -9.54
N GLU A 39 -2.72 -2.34 -8.48
CA GLU A 39 -4.04 -2.30 -7.84
C GLU A 39 -3.87 -2.41 -6.32
N PHE A 40 -4.94 -2.17 -5.58
CA PHE A 40 -4.94 -2.40 -4.14
C PHE A 40 -4.92 -3.89 -3.85
N LEU A 41 -3.95 -4.33 -3.05
CA LEU A 41 -3.81 -5.72 -2.65
C LEU A 41 -4.01 -5.84 -1.13
N PRO A 42 -4.54 -6.97 -0.64
CA PRO A 42 -4.56 -7.23 0.79
C PRO A 42 -3.13 -7.46 1.30
N GLY A 43 -2.94 -7.30 2.60
CA GLY A 43 -1.68 -7.64 3.23
C GLY A 43 -1.40 -9.16 3.13
N PRO A 44 -0.19 -9.58 2.73
CA PRO A 44 0.14 -11.00 2.62
C PRO A 44 -0.03 -11.75 3.94
N THR A 45 -0.54 -12.98 3.89
CA THR A 45 -0.62 -13.83 5.08
C THR A 45 0.77 -14.03 5.69
N GLY A 46 0.88 -13.83 7.01
CA GLY A 46 2.15 -13.85 7.73
C GLY A 46 3.05 -12.63 7.50
N HIS A 47 2.54 -11.56 6.86
CA HIS A 47 3.26 -10.28 6.79
C HIS A 47 3.48 -9.70 8.19
N LEU A 48 4.66 -9.15 8.46
CA LEU A 48 5.03 -8.70 9.81
C LEU A 48 4.05 -7.68 10.41
N VAL A 49 3.57 -6.76 9.56
CA VAL A 49 2.76 -5.60 9.98
C VAL A 49 1.45 -5.45 9.23
N ALA A 50 1.24 -6.24 8.17
CA ALA A 50 0.09 -6.07 7.28
C ALA A 50 -0.83 -7.30 7.25
N ASP A 51 -0.51 -8.37 8.00
CA ASP A 51 -1.31 -9.58 7.97
C ASP A 51 -2.75 -9.29 8.43
N GLY A 52 -3.73 -9.72 7.63
CA GLY A 52 -5.15 -9.48 7.86
C GLY A 52 -5.69 -8.13 7.38
N MET A 53 -4.84 -7.21 6.90
CA MET A 53 -5.30 -5.95 6.32
C MET A 53 -5.97 -6.15 4.96
N GLN A 54 -7.04 -5.40 4.71
CA GLN A 54 -7.81 -5.49 3.48
C GLN A 54 -7.19 -4.66 2.34
N ALA A 55 -7.51 -5.02 1.11
CA ALA A 55 -7.11 -4.22 -0.05
C ALA A 55 -7.69 -2.80 0.05
N GLY A 56 -6.81 -1.79 0.02
CA GLY A 56 -7.20 -0.37 0.05
C GLY A 56 -7.30 0.22 1.46
N GLU A 57 -6.98 -0.56 2.49
CA GLU A 57 -6.89 -0.08 3.88
C GLU A 57 -5.66 0.82 4.05
N VAL A 58 -5.85 1.97 4.70
CA VAL A 58 -4.78 2.92 5.05
C VAL A 58 -4.16 2.55 6.40
N THR A 59 -2.89 2.86 6.59
CA THR A 59 -2.14 2.60 7.84
C THR A 59 -2.09 3.86 8.72
N ASP A 60 -1.46 3.76 9.89
CA ASP A 60 -1.24 4.84 10.85
C ASP A 60 -0.09 5.81 10.51
#